data_AF-A0A2K8NQP9-F1
#
_entry.id   AF-A0A2K8NQP9-F1
#
_cell.length_a   1.000
_cell.length_b   1.000
_cell.length_c   1.000
_cell.angle_alpha   90.00
_cell.angle_beta   90.00
_cell.angle_gamma   90.00
#
_symmetry.space_group_name_H-M   'P 1'
#
loop_
_entity.id
_entity.type
_entity.pdbx_description
1 polymer ?
#
loop_
_entity_poly.entity_id
_entity_poly.type
_entity_poly.pdbx_seq_one_letter_code
_entity_poly.pdbx_strand_id
1 'polypeptide(L)'
;MPKKDIHPRYWDDAKFVCTTCENVTISGSTKGQEVRLDICSNCHPFYTGNQQFANTAGRAEQFKAKFAKKDSLHANVAKASAEQKAKNVAKKK
;
A
#
# COMPACT_ATOMS: atom_id res chain seq x y z
N MET A 1 -10.91 46.72 4.20
CA MET A 1 -10.35 46.30 5.50
C MET A 1 -11.35 45.45 6.26
N PRO A 2 -10.91 44.42 7.02
CA PRO A 2 -11.77 43.70 7.94
C PRO A 2 -12.38 44.68 8.95
N LYS A 3 -13.71 44.60 9.17
CA LYS A 3 -14.40 45.41 10.18
C LYS A 3 -14.18 44.76 11.55
N LYS A 4 -13.72 45.54 12.53
CA LYS A 4 -13.18 45.08 13.83
C LYS A 4 -14.14 44.26 14.71
N ASP A 5 -15.46 44.29 14.45
CA ASP A 5 -16.46 43.66 15.33
C ASP A 5 -17.30 42.55 14.68
N ILE A 6 -17.12 42.29 13.37
CA ILE A 6 -17.96 41.35 12.62
C ILE A 6 -17.17 40.16 12.06
N HIS A 7 -15.85 40.15 12.25
CA HIS A 7 -14.97 39.13 11.68
C HIS A 7 -14.32 38.29 12.78
N PRO A 8 -14.27 36.96 12.61
CA PRO A 8 -13.54 36.09 13.53
C PRO A 8 -12.05 36.41 13.49
N ARG A 9 -11.36 36.14 14.60
CA ARG A 9 -9.90 36.33 14.68
C ARG A 9 -9.20 35.48 13.63
N TYR A 10 -8.45 36.14 12.77
CA TYR A 10 -7.62 35.53 11.75
C TYR A 10 -6.18 35.47 12.27
N TRP A 11 -5.58 34.29 12.18
CA TRP A 11 -4.16 34.08 12.45
C TRP A 11 -3.44 33.95 11.12
N ASP A 12 -2.54 34.87 10.81
CA ASP A 12 -1.73 34.82 9.58
C ASP A 12 -0.71 33.65 9.62
N ASP A 13 -0.24 33.29 10.83
CA ASP A 13 0.78 32.26 11.06
C ASP A 13 0.20 30.99 11.72
N ALA A 14 -0.82 30.36 11.13
CA ALA A 14 -1.30 29.08 11.65
C ALA A 14 -0.44 27.91 11.14
N LYS A 15 -0.05 27.03 12.06
CA LYS A 15 0.72 25.80 11.78
C LYS A 15 -0.24 24.67 11.45
N PHE A 16 -0.19 24.19 10.22
CA PHE A 16 -0.88 22.99 9.78
C PHE A 16 0.07 21.80 9.87
N VAL A 17 -0.20 20.89 10.80
CA VAL A 17 0.64 19.71 11.05
C VAL A 17 -0.06 18.47 10.48
N CYS A 18 0.59 17.85 9.49
CA CYS A 18 0.19 16.57 8.92
C CYS A 18 0.54 15.42 9.86
N THR A 19 -0.42 14.57 10.23
CA THR A 19 -0.20 13.39 11.09
C THR A 19 0.46 12.22 10.35
N THR A 20 0.36 12.17 9.03
CA THR A 20 0.87 11.06 8.21
C THR A 20 2.29 11.31 7.67
N CYS A 21 2.74 12.55 7.66
CA CYS A 21 3.97 12.98 6.99
C CYS A 21 4.80 13.99 7.75
N GLU A 22 4.40 14.30 8.98
CA GLU A 22 5.02 15.27 9.89
C GLU A 22 5.32 16.64 9.26
N ASN A 23 4.71 16.95 8.11
CA ASN A 23 4.96 18.19 7.41
C ASN A 23 4.21 19.33 8.11
N VAL A 24 4.93 20.41 8.41
CA VAL A 24 4.40 21.63 9.00
C VAL A 24 4.31 22.69 7.91
N THR A 25 3.09 23.02 7.50
CA THR A 25 2.83 24.12 6.57
C THR A 25 2.32 25.34 7.35
N ILE A 26 2.83 26.52 7.03
CA ILE A 26 2.39 27.79 7.63
C ILE A 26 1.38 28.41 6.68
N SER A 27 0.17 28.65 7.14
CA SER A 27 -0.89 29.28 6.34
C SER A 27 -1.87 30.01 7.26
N GLY A 28 -2.64 30.94 6.71
CA GLY A 28 -3.61 31.68 7.51
C GLY A 28 -4.83 30.84 7.86
N SER A 29 -5.31 30.95 9.10
CA SER A 29 -6.48 30.20 9.59
C SER A 29 -7.32 31.03 10.57
N THR A 30 -8.61 30.74 10.63
CA THR A 30 -9.56 31.26 11.64
C THR A 30 -9.88 30.25 12.73
N LYS A 31 -9.29 29.04 12.69
CA LYS A 31 -9.58 27.94 13.64
C LYS A 31 -8.62 27.85 14.82
N GLY A 32 -7.39 28.35 14.69
CA GLY A 32 -6.41 28.38 15.77
C GLY A 32 -4.98 28.58 15.25
N GLN A 33 -4.03 28.69 16.17
CA GLN A 33 -2.59 28.70 15.86
C GLN A 33 -2.07 27.33 15.39
N GLU A 34 -2.72 26.23 15.73
CA GLU A 34 -2.34 24.89 15.30
C GLU A 34 -3.56 24.12 14.78
N VAL A 35 -3.44 23.56 13.58
CA VAL A 35 -4.45 22.75 12.92
C VAL A 35 -3.83 21.40 12.56
N ARG A 36 -4.40 20.31 13.07
CA ARG A 36 -3.97 18.95 12.71
C ARG A 36 -4.71 18.49 11.46
N LEU A 37 -3.99 17.90 10.51
CA LEU A 37 -4.51 17.38 9.25
C LEU A 37 -4.09 15.91 9.09
N ASP A 38 -5.01 15.04 8.66
CA ASP A 38 -4.67 13.64 8.34
C ASP A 38 -3.93 13.50 7.01
N ILE A 39 -4.30 14.33 6.02
CA ILE A 39 -3.78 14.25 4.65
C ILE A 39 -3.44 15.67 4.17
N CYS A 40 -2.22 15.88 3.69
CA CYS A 40 -1.79 17.13 3.06
C CYS A 40 -1.39 16.93 1.60
N SER A 41 -0.99 18.02 0.93
CA SER A 41 -0.54 17.99 -0.46
C SER A 41 0.62 17.02 -0.72
N ASN A 42 1.44 16.74 0.29
CA ASN A 42 2.56 15.81 0.15
C ASN A 42 2.17 14.34 0.31
N CYS A 43 0.98 14.05 0.87
CA CYS A 43 0.50 12.69 1.10
C CYS A 43 -0.62 12.25 0.18
N HIS A 44 -1.43 13.18 -0.33
CA HIS A 44 -2.60 12.78 -1.09
C HIS A 44 -2.14 12.08 -2.38
N PRO A 45 -2.61 10.85 -2.68
CA PRO A 45 -2.22 10.07 -3.86
C PRO A 45 -2.39 10.82 -5.19
N PHE A 46 -3.27 11.81 -5.20
CA PHE A 46 -3.47 12.74 -6.32
C PHE A 46 -2.23 13.60 -6.63
N TYR A 47 -1.53 14.09 -5.61
CA TYR A 47 -0.36 14.97 -5.78
C TYR A 47 0.94 14.19 -5.93
N THR A 48 1.04 13.01 -5.32
CA THR A 48 2.23 12.16 -5.43
C THR A 48 2.29 11.37 -6.74
N GLY A 49 1.27 11.47 -7.60
CA GLY A 49 1.26 10.85 -8.94
C GLY A 49 1.16 9.32 -8.94
N ASN A 50 1.22 8.69 -7.76
CA ASN A 50 0.97 7.27 -7.58
C ASN A 50 -0.54 7.01 -7.59
N GLN A 51 -1.17 7.25 -8.74
CA GLN A 51 -2.38 6.48 -9.05
C GLN A 51 -1.91 5.03 -9.14
N GLN A 52 -2.21 4.26 -8.09
CA GLN A 52 -2.05 2.83 -8.09
C GLN A 52 -2.89 2.32 -9.26
N PHE A 53 -2.30 2.19 -10.45
CA PHE A 53 -2.89 1.41 -11.52
C PHE A 53 -3.12 0.05 -10.87
N ALA A 54 -4.38 -0.26 -10.60
CA ALA A 54 -4.77 -1.58 -10.16
C ALA A 54 -4.50 -2.51 -11.34
N ASN A 55 -3.22 -2.86 -11.53
CA ASN A 55 -2.77 -3.91 -12.41
C ASN A 55 -3.22 -5.22 -11.74
N THR A 56 -4.52 -5.47 -11.75
CA THR A 56 -5.08 -6.77 -11.50
C THR A 56 -4.43 -7.69 -12.52
N ALA A 57 -3.43 -8.46 -12.08
CA ALA A 57 -2.72 -9.41 -12.93
C ALA A 57 -3.73 -10.10 -13.84
N GLY A 58 -3.53 -9.96 -15.16
CA GLY A 58 -4.55 -10.34 -16.13
C GLY A 58 -4.91 -11.82 -15.97
N ARG A 59 -6.11 -12.21 -16.42
CA ARG A 59 -6.51 -13.64 -16.38
C ARG A 59 -5.46 -14.57 -17.00
N ALA A 60 -4.72 -14.10 -18.01
CA ALA A 60 -3.64 -14.83 -18.64
C ALA A 60 -2.42 -15.08 -17.71
N GLU A 61 -2.04 -14.10 -16.88
CA GLU A 61 -0.93 -14.26 -15.91
C GLU A 61 -1.33 -15.19 -14.77
N GLN A 62 -2.58 -15.08 -14.30
CA GLN A 62 -3.13 -16.00 -13.31
C GLN A 62 -3.21 -17.43 -13.84
N PHE A 63 -3.56 -17.60 -15.12
CA PHE A 63 -3.54 -18.90 -15.79
C PHE A 63 -2.12 -19.47 -15.81
N LYS A 64 -1.13 -18.72 -16.32
CA LYS A 64 0.28 -19.15 -16.32
C LYS A 64 0.78 -19.56 -14.93
N ALA A 65 0.44 -18.79 -13.90
CA ALA A 65 0.80 -19.10 -12.51
C ALA A 65 0.16 -20.39 -11.98
N LYS A 66 -1.09 -20.70 -12.38
CA LYS A 66 -1.78 -21.94 -11.99
C LYS A 66 -1.15 -23.17 -12.65
N PHE A 67 -0.74 -23.08 -13.91
CA PHE A 67 -0.10 -24.21 -14.62
C PHE A 67 1.33 -24.45 -14.13
N ALA A 68 2.13 -23.40 -13.93
CA ALA A 68 3.47 -23.53 -13.36
C ALA A 68 3.48 -24.19 -11.95
N LYS A 69 2.48 -23.89 -11.12
CA LYS A 69 2.29 -24.57 -9.82
C LYS A 69 1.95 -26.06 -9.97
N LYS A 70 1.19 -26.45 -10.99
CA LYS A 70 0.88 -27.86 -11.23
C LYS A 70 2.10 -28.62 -11.70
N ASP A 71 2.86 -28.07 -12.65
CA ASP A 71 4.04 -28.73 -13.21
C ASP A 71 5.10 -28.99 -12.14
N SER A 72 5.34 -28.03 -11.25
CA SER A 72 6.26 -28.20 -10.11
C SER A 72 5.77 -29.25 -9.11
N LEU A 73 4.47 -29.33 -8.82
CA LEU A 73 3.91 -30.38 -7.96
C LEU A 73 4.04 -31.77 -8.59
N HIS A 74 3.77 -31.91 -9.89
CA HIS A 74 3.92 -33.19 -10.61
C HIS A 74 5.38 -33.66 -10.64
N ALA A 75 6.34 -32.75 -10.82
CA ALA A 75 7.76 -33.08 -10.76
C ALA A 75 8.22 -33.57 -9.38
N ASN A 76 7.69 -32.98 -8.31
CA ASN A 76 8.01 -33.38 -6.93
C ASN A 76 7.36 -34.71 -6.54
N VAL A 77 6.12 -34.96 -6.97
CA VAL A 77 5.44 -36.25 -6.76
C VAL A 77 6.15 -37.38 -7.51
N ALA A 78 6.62 -37.13 -8.74
CA ALA A 78 7.39 -38.11 -9.50
C ALA A 78 8.68 -38.52 -8.77
N LYS A 79 9.44 -37.55 -8.25
CA LYS A 79 10.66 -37.80 -7.47
C LYS A 79 10.38 -38.54 -6.16
N ALA A 80 9.36 -38.12 -5.41
CA ALA A 80 8.94 -38.79 -4.17
C ALA A 80 8.48 -40.23 -4.42
N SER A 81 7.77 -40.48 -5.52
CA SER A 81 7.31 -41.83 -5.89
C SER A 81 8.46 -42.75 -6.31
N ALA A 82 9.52 -42.21 -6.92
CA ALA A 82 10.72 -42.96 -7.30
C ALA A 82 11.54 -43.36 -6.06
N GLU A 83 11.70 -42.45 -5.11
CA GLU A 83 12.36 -42.74 -3.82
C GLU A 83 11.57 -43.73 -2.96
N GLN A 84 10.24 -43.63 -2.93
CA GLN A 84 9.39 -44.59 -2.22
C GLN A 84 9.45 -45.97 -2.86
N LYS A 85 9.49 -46.06 -4.20
CA LYS A 85 9.68 -47.34 -4.90
C LYS A 85 11.03 -47.97 -4.56
N ALA A 86 12.11 -47.18 -4.51
CA ALA A 86 13.43 -47.68 -4.11
C ALA A 86 13.45 -48.20 -2.65
N LYS A 87 12.80 -47.48 -1.72
CA LYS A 87 12.67 -47.89 -0.31
C LYS A 87 11.81 -49.15 -0.14
N ASN A 88 10.74 -49.30 -0.93
CA ASN A 88 9.87 -50.48 -0.88
C ASN A 88 10.53 -51.73 -1.46
N VAL A 89 11.43 -51.58 -2.45
CA VAL A 89 12.23 -52.70 -2.98
C VAL A 89 13.30 -53.15 -1.98
N ALA A 90 13.95 -52.22 -1.29
CA ALA A 90 14.95 -52.53 -0.25
C ALA A 90 14.34 -53.19 1.00
N LYS A 91 13.08 -52.90 1.32
CA LYS A 91 12.36 -53.48 2.47
C LYS A 91 11.73 -54.86 2.17
N LYS A 92 11.69 -55.25 0.89
CA LYS A 92 11.15 -56.54 0.41
C LYS A 92 12.23 -57.62 0.24
N LYS A 93 13.50 -57.25 0.43
CA LYS A 93 14.66 -58.15 0.42
C LYS A 93 15.11 -58.38 1.86
#